data_AF-A0A3Q1ID51-F1
#
_entry.id   AF-A0A3Q1ID51-F1
#
_cell.length_a   1.000
_cell.length_b   1.000
_cell.length_c   1.000
_cell.angle_alpha   90.00
_cell.angle_beta   90.00
_cell.angle_gamma   90.00
#
_symmetry.space_group_name_H-M   'P 1'
#
loop_
_entity.id
_entity.type
_entity.pdbx_description
1 polymer ?
#
loop_
_entity_poly.entity_id
_entity_poly.type
_entity_poly.pdbx_seq_one_letter_code
_entity_poly.pdbx_strand_id
1 'polypeptide(L)'
;MERSRGTVSAIRALGYPGGSCVARCKCDELPCPLLSWLCAELRGLCPELEDSGRTGDILLVGELRKLLSNLSSPLSVLTSEVLGPDVLNRVTEFLVSELQAARIIKHKESRPEEKTTEEESEKEQRVEDPSHELAETCEEYGDNDCTSKAEMQAEWVLTLHALDMDTSSKFTDVLSEVESRLAQIQCRSMTEPLLSTSLSSDQWMKVKEINRILSKDYECRRQMMIKRFQVTLESFEWGEKKKEHSEALASVPPLTSLADSPRVSLSLLLAAREDQSFIQPIKAGRSTQVYKMLMGNVPDRGGRPGEIEPPMPAWDHQRAKGNRFGRGSGHQRRKFSDKKKKGKKE
;
A
#
# COMPACT_ATOMS: atom_id res chain seq x y z
N MET A 1 23.13 1.62 18.26
CA MET A 1 22.63 1.46 16.88
C MET A 1 22.25 2.82 16.30
N GLU A 2 22.49 3.07 15.01
CA GLU A 2 22.03 4.29 14.31
C GLU A 2 20.57 4.12 13.85
N ARG A 3 19.79 5.21 13.85
CA ARG A 3 18.42 5.20 13.34
C ARG A 3 18.39 5.16 11.82
N SER A 4 17.31 4.63 11.27
CA SER A 4 17.11 4.62 9.82
C SER A 4 17.08 6.06 9.26
N ARG A 5 17.53 6.24 8.01
CA ARG A 5 17.48 7.56 7.34
C ARG A 5 16.04 8.08 7.24
N GLY A 6 15.05 7.19 7.10
CA GLY A 6 13.63 7.56 7.06
C GLY A 6 13.16 8.14 8.39
N THR A 7 13.47 7.48 9.50
CA THR A 7 13.12 7.93 10.85
C THR A 7 13.75 9.28 11.17
N VAL A 8 15.02 9.48 10.80
CA VAL A 8 15.73 10.77 10.98
C VAL A 8 15.06 11.89 10.19
N SER A 9 14.71 11.66 8.92
CA SER A 9 14.00 12.64 8.11
C SER A 9 12.62 12.96 8.67
N ALA A 10 11.88 11.95 9.15
CA ALA A 10 10.57 12.12 9.75
C ALA A 10 10.62 12.97 11.04
N ILE A 11 11.57 12.70 11.95
CA ILE A 11 11.77 13.51 13.17
C ILE A 11 12.02 14.98 12.83
N ARG A 12 12.84 15.25 11.80
CA ARG A 12 13.11 16.62 11.34
C ARG A 12 11.86 17.28 10.74
N ALA A 13 11.11 16.55 9.92
CA ALA A 13 9.86 17.04 9.34
C ALA A 13 8.79 17.34 10.40
N LEU A 14 8.77 16.56 11.49
CA LEU A 14 7.90 16.80 12.64
C LEU A 14 8.29 18.07 13.43
N GLY A 15 9.48 18.63 13.21
CA GLY A 15 9.90 19.89 13.81
C GLY A 15 10.53 19.75 15.19
N TYR A 16 11.13 18.60 15.50
CA TYR A 16 11.83 18.41 16.78
C TYR A 16 12.90 19.51 16.99
N PRO A 17 12.82 20.33 18.06
CA PRO A 17 13.71 21.48 18.24
C PRO A 17 15.12 21.09 18.68
N GLY A 18 15.31 19.87 19.21
CA GLY A 18 16.61 19.38 19.67
C GLY A 18 17.45 18.72 18.59
N GLY A 19 18.78 18.75 18.73
CA GLY A 19 19.71 17.93 17.92
C GLY A 19 20.05 16.58 18.56
N SER A 20 19.80 16.43 19.87
CA SER A 20 20.11 15.23 20.65
C SER A 20 19.22 14.07 20.27
N CYS A 21 19.78 12.86 20.28
CA CYS A 21 19.02 11.63 20.06
C CYS A 21 18.25 11.59 18.73
N VAL A 22 18.63 12.34 17.69
CA VAL A 22 18.01 12.24 16.35
C VAL A 22 18.60 11.07 15.56
N ALA A 23 19.87 11.15 15.15
CA ALA A 23 20.53 10.11 14.36
C ALA A 23 20.90 8.87 15.18
N ARG A 24 21.30 9.07 16.44
CA ARG A 24 21.67 8.00 17.36
C ARG A 24 21.26 8.38 18.78
N CYS A 25 20.55 7.49 19.46
CA CYS A 25 20.27 7.64 20.89
C CYS A 25 21.51 7.18 21.70
N LYS A 26 21.91 7.99 22.69
CA LYS A 26 22.94 7.65 23.67
C LYS A 26 22.41 7.63 25.11
N CYS A 27 21.10 7.69 25.27
CA CYS A 27 20.45 7.57 26.57
C CYS A 27 20.37 6.08 26.90
N ASP A 28 21.00 5.67 27.99
CA ASP A 28 20.90 4.29 28.50
C ASP A 28 19.62 4.11 29.35
N GLU A 29 19.10 5.20 29.89
CA GLU A 29 17.84 5.29 30.65
C GLU A 29 17.03 6.53 30.24
N LEU A 30 15.74 6.53 30.56
CA LEU A 30 14.92 7.73 30.46
C LEU A 30 15.29 8.73 31.57
N PRO A 31 15.23 10.05 31.33
CA PRO A 31 14.54 10.71 30.22
C PRO A 31 15.38 10.84 28.95
N CYS A 32 14.81 10.42 27.82
CA CYS A 32 15.34 10.68 26.49
C CYS A 32 14.67 11.94 25.92
N PRO A 33 15.44 12.99 25.54
CA PRO A 33 14.86 14.28 25.15
C PRO A 33 14.00 14.20 23.88
N LEU A 34 14.30 13.26 22.97
CA LEU A 34 13.46 13.04 21.80
C LEU A 34 12.15 12.35 22.16
N LEU A 35 12.20 11.31 23.01
CA LEU A 35 10.99 10.57 23.41
C LEU A 35 10.08 11.44 24.28
N SER A 36 10.64 12.21 25.20
CA SER A 36 9.90 13.19 26.00
C SER A 36 9.12 14.15 25.09
N TRP A 37 9.79 14.70 24.08
CA TRP A 37 9.13 15.60 23.13
C TRP A 37 8.06 14.90 22.29
N LEU A 38 8.34 13.73 21.72
CA LEU A 38 7.35 12.97 20.93
C LEU A 38 6.09 12.66 21.75
N CYS A 39 6.26 12.25 23.01
CA CYS A 39 5.14 11.98 23.91
C CYS A 39 4.36 13.25 24.28
N ALA A 40 5.04 14.39 24.49
CA ALA A 40 4.39 15.67 24.78
C ALA A 40 3.56 16.15 23.57
N GLU A 41 4.13 16.10 22.37
CA GLU A 41 3.42 16.45 21.12
C GLU A 41 2.20 15.56 20.88
N LEU A 42 2.33 14.24 21.11
CA LEU A 42 1.22 13.30 20.99
C LEU A 42 0.07 13.62 21.95
N ARG A 43 0.37 13.89 23.22
CA ARG A 43 -0.64 14.28 24.22
C ARG A 43 -1.31 15.60 23.86
N GLY A 44 -0.57 16.57 23.32
CA GLY A 44 -1.13 17.84 22.85
C GLY A 44 -2.07 17.72 21.65
N LEU A 45 -1.99 16.63 20.89
CA LEU A 45 -2.93 16.32 19.79
C LEU A 45 -4.08 15.41 20.24
N CYS A 46 -3.83 14.55 21.22
CA CYS A 46 -4.77 13.55 21.71
C CYS A 46 -4.97 13.72 23.23
N PRO A 47 -5.89 14.60 23.67
CA PRO A 47 -6.12 14.88 25.10
C PRO A 47 -6.63 13.64 25.88
N GLU A 48 -7.17 12.64 25.19
CA GLU A 48 -7.56 11.33 25.77
C GLU A 48 -6.36 10.55 26.36
N LEU A 49 -5.13 10.91 25.96
CA LEU A 49 -3.88 10.31 26.45
C LEU A 49 -3.28 11.06 27.65
N GLU A 50 -3.92 12.12 28.14
CA GLU A 50 -3.47 12.85 29.34
C GLU A 50 -3.82 12.09 30.61
N ASP A 51 -2.83 11.95 31.49
CA ASP A 51 -3.02 11.42 32.83
C ASP A 51 -3.43 12.55 33.77
N SER A 52 -4.48 12.32 34.57
CA SER A 52 -5.10 13.28 35.50
C SER A 52 -4.20 13.78 36.66
N GLY A 53 -2.88 13.54 36.61
CA GLY A 53 -1.97 13.77 37.73
C GLY A 53 -0.59 14.32 37.40
N ARG A 54 -0.35 14.92 36.21
CA ARG A 54 1.01 15.38 35.86
C ARG A 54 1.11 16.79 35.25
N THR A 55 2.15 17.50 35.69
CA THR A 55 2.47 18.91 35.38
C THR A 55 3.90 19.07 34.82
N GLY A 56 4.50 18.07 34.15
CA GLY A 56 5.90 18.17 33.70
C GLY A 56 6.26 17.40 32.43
N ASP A 57 7.23 17.95 31.67
CA ASP A 57 7.74 17.50 30.35
C ASP A 57 8.72 16.30 30.39
N ILE A 58 9.10 15.84 31.58
CA ILE A 58 10.03 14.70 31.72
C ILE A 58 9.27 13.43 31.31
N LEU A 59 9.92 12.38 30.81
CA LEU A 59 9.25 11.11 30.49
C LEU A 59 9.92 10.00 31.26
N LEU A 60 9.16 9.30 32.10
CA LEU A 60 9.63 8.14 32.86
C LEU A 60 9.17 6.83 32.21
N VAL A 61 9.84 5.73 32.52
CA VAL A 61 9.59 4.41 31.91
C VAL A 61 8.16 3.93 32.15
N GLY A 62 7.62 4.14 33.35
CA GLY A 62 6.24 3.76 33.68
C GLY A 62 5.19 4.54 32.86
N GLU A 63 5.47 5.81 32.56
CA GLU A 63 4.56 6.67 31.80
C GLU A 63 4.63 6.37 30.30
N LEU A 64 5.83 6.07 29.80
CA LEU A 64 6.00 5.57 28.46
C LEU A 64 5.23 4.25 28.30
N ARG A 65 5.31 3.34 29.28
CA ARG A 65 4.56 2.08 29.26
C ARG A 65 3.05 2.33 29.19
N LYS A 66 2.53 3.20 30.06
CA LYS A 66 1.10 3.54 30.09
C LYS A 66 0.63 4.16 28.77
N LEU A 67 1.40 5.11 28.22
CA LEU A 67 1.09 5.74 26.94
C LEU A 67 1.09 4.70 25.80
N LEU A 68 2.07 3.79 25.77
CA LEU A 68 2.11 2.71 24.78
C LEU A 68 0.93 1.75 24.94
N SER A 69 0.49 1.44 26.16
CA SER A 69 -0.73 0.66 26.40
C SER A 69 -1.99 1.37 25.90
N ASN A 70 -2.13 2.67 26.15
CA ASN A 70 -3.29 3.45 25.68
C ASN A 70 -3.34 3.52 24.15
N LEU A 71 -2.17 3.60 23.50
CA LEU A 71 -2.04 3.50 22.05
C LEU A 71 -2.17 2.07 21.51
N SER A 72 -2.54 1.09 22.34
CA SER A 72 -2.66 -0.33 21.98
C SER A 72 -1.38 -0.90 21.34
N SER A 73 -0.21 -0.39 21.73
CA SER A 73 1.07 -0.78 21.18
C SER A 73 1.54 -2.13 21.74
N PRO A 74 2.07 -3.05 20.91
CA PRO A 74 2.70 -4.27 21.40
C PRO A 74 3.99 -3.99 22.19
N LEU A 75 4.52 -2.77 22.09
CA LEU A 75 5.66 -2.30 22.89
C LEU A 75 5.25 -1.89 24.32
N SER A 76 4.01 -2.14 24.76
CA SER A 76 3.60 -1.93 26.15
C SER A 76 4.18 -2.96 27.12
N VAL A 77 4.63 -4.12 26.63
CA VAL A 77 5.21 -5.22 27.43
C VAL A 77 6.70 -4.98 27.72
N LEU A 78 7.17 -3.73 27.78
CA LEU A 78 8.56 -3.42 28.13
C LEU A 78 8.83 -3.83 29.58
N THR A 79 9.44 -5.00 29.76
CA THR A 79 9.73 -5.62 31.07
C THR A 79 10.96 -5.05 31.75
N SER A 80 11.85 -4.38 31.02
CA SER A 80 13.10 -3.82 31.54
C SER A 80 12.98 -2.32 31.82
N GLU A 81 13.51 -1.88 32.97
CA GLU A 81 13.67 -0.45 33.30
C GLU A 81 14.77 0.21 32.45
N VAL A 82 15.78 -0.59 32.06
CA VAL A 82 16.84 -0.17 31.14
C VAL A 82 16.36 -0.41 29.71
N LEU A 83 16.25 0.67 28.93
CA LEU A 83 15.81 0.61 27.54
C LEU A 83 17.04 0.50 26.64
N GLY A 84 17.33 -0.70 26.15
CA GLY A 84 18.42 -0.91 25.20
C GLY A 84 18.24 -0.07 23.91
N PRO A 85 19.33 0.24 23.19
CA PRO A 85 19.30 1.09 22.00
C PRO A 85 18.31 0.62 20.91
N ASP A 86 18.15 -0.69 20.76
CA ASP A 86 17.25 -1.28 19.76
C ASP A 86 15.78 -1.09 20.12
N VAL A 87 15.46 -1.22 21.41
CA VAL A 87 14.13 -0.97 21.97
C VAL A 87 13.78 0.52 21.83
N LEU A 88 14.71 1.40 22.20
CA LEU A 88 14.54 2.86 22.04
C LEU A 88 14.28 3.24 20.58
N ASN A 89 14.95 2.60 19.62
CA ASN A 89 14.74 2.85 18.21
C ASN A 89 13.33 2.43 17.77
N ARG A 90 12.88 1.23 18.13
CA ARG A 90 11.52 0.74 17.82
C ARG A 90 10.43 1.63 18.43
N VAL A 91 10.59 2.00 19.70
CA VAL A 91 9.67 2.93 20.38
C VAL A 91 9.67 4.30 19.67
N THR A 92 10.84 4.82 19.29
CA THR A 92 10.92 6.08 18.54
C THR A 92 10.17 5.99 17.21
N GLU A 93 10.37 4.91 16.45
CA GLU A 93 9.71 4.70 15.16
C GLU A 93 8.19 4.62 15.29
N PHE A 94 7.71 3.88 16.29
CA PHE A 94 6.29 3.81 16.60
C PHE A 94 5.71 5.19 16.94
N LEU A 95 6.30 5.92 17.89
CA LEU A 95 5.78 7.24 18.31
C LEU A 95 5.84 8.27 17.18
N VAL A 96 6.85 8.22 16.30
CA VAL A 96 6.92 9.07 15.10
C VAL A 96 5.76 8.77 14.15
N SER A 97 5.45 7.50 13.92
CA SER A 97 4.30 7.08 13.09
C SER A 97 2.98 7.56 13.68
N GLU A 98 2.76 7.34 14.97
CA GLU A 98 1.53 7.77 15.66
C GLU A 98 1.37 9.30 15.63
N LEU A 99 2.47 10.05 15.81
CA LEU A 99 2.41 11.51 15.78
C LEU A 99 2.10 12.04 14.38
N GLN A 100 2.65 11.41 13.34
CA GLN A 100 2.32 11.75 11.95
C GLN A 100 0.84 11.46 11.66
N ALA A 101 0.33 10.30 12.08
CA ALA A 101 -1.07 9.93 11.93
C ALA A 101 -2.00 10.93 12.64
N ALA A 102 -1.70 11.25 13.90
CA ALA A 102 -2.48 12.23 14.68
C ALA A 102 -2.50 13.62 14.02
N ARG A 103 -1.38 14.09 13.47
CA ARG A 103 -1.32 15.37 12.72
C ARG A 103 -2.14 15.32 11.44
N ILE A 104 -2.13 14.21 10.70
CA ILE A 104 -2.93 14.03 9.49
C ILE A 104 -4.43 14.06 9.84
N ILE A 105 -4.84 13.34 10.89
CA ILE A 105 -6.24 13.31 11.34
C ILE A 105 -6.69 14.72 11.74
N LYS A 106 -5.91 15.41 12.58
CA LYS A 106 -6.22 16.79 13.00
C LYS A 106 -6.27 17.77 11.84
N HIS A 107 -5.36 17.62 10.86
CA HIS A 107 -5.39 18.44 9.65
C HIS A 107 -6.70 18.24 8.87
N LYS A 108 -7.10 16.97 8.67
CA LYS A 108 -8.37 16.60 8.01
C LYS A 108 -9.60 17.12 8.75
N GLU A 109 -9.59 17.11 10.08
CA GLU A 109 -10.68 17.66 10.91
C GLU A 109 -10.76 19.19 10.82
N SER A 110 -9.62 19.87 10.76
CA SER A 110 -9.57 21.34 10.67
C SER A 110 -9.90 21.89 9.28
N ARG A 111 -9.87 21.06 8.23
CA ARG A 111 -10.18 21.42 6.84
C ARG A 111 -11.21 20.47 6.22
N PRO A 112 -12.48 20.52 6.67
CA PRO A 112 -13.52 19.70 6.09
C PRO A 112 -13.82 20.07 4.62
N GLU A 113 -13.42 21.26 4.16
CA GLU A 113 -13.63 21.71 2.77
C GLU A 113 -12.67 21.07 1.75
N GLU A 114 -11.49 20.57 2.17
CA GLU A 114 -10.63 19.75 1.29
C GLU A 114 -11.25 18.37 1.04
N LYS A 115 -12.18 17.89 1.89
CA LYS A 115 -12.92 16.64 1.60
C LYS A 115 -13.78 16.76 0.35
N THR A 116 -14.39 17.91 0.05
CA THR A 116 -15.25 18.02 -1.14
C THR A 116 -14.47 18.13 -2.45
N THR A 117 -13.19 18.54 -2.40
CA THR A 117 -12.35 18.68 -3.61
C THR A 117 -11.36 17.54 -3.79
N GLU A 118 -10.83 16.94 -2.72
CA GLU A 118 -9.94 15.77 -2.81
C GLU A 118 -10.71 14.44 -2.88
N GLU A 119 -11.91 14.30 -2.27
CA GLU A 119 -12.72 13.08 -2.43
C GLU A 119 -13.33 12.95 -3.84
N GLU A 120 -13.37 14.02 -4.64
CA GLU A 120 -13.68 13.93 -6.08
C GLU A 120 -12.44 13.66 -6.94
N SER A 121 -11.25 14.08 -6.51
CA SER A 121 -10.01 13.93 -7.28
C SER A 121 -9.30 12.58 -7.07
N GLU A 122 -9.51 11.89 -5.94
CA GLU A 122 -8.87 10.59 -5.65
C GLU A 122 -9.84 9.41 -5.55
N LYS A 123 -11.07 9.55 -6.07
CA LYS A 123 -11.84 8.37 -6.44
C LYS A 123 -11.08 7.66 -7.56
N GLU A 124 -10.61 6.44 -7.27
CA GLU A 124 -10.33 5.45 -8.30
C GLU A 124 -11.40 5.59 -9.37
N GLN A 125 -10.96 5.86 -10.60
CA GLN A 125 -11.81 6.03 -11.77
C GLN A 125 -12.44 4.67 -12.14
N ARG A 126 -13.34 4.16 -11.29
CA ARG A 126 -14.37 3.22 -11.67
C ARG A 126 -15.59 4.07 -11.96
N VAL A 127 -15.80 4.31 -13.25
CA VAL A 127 -17.12 4.68 -13.75
C VAL A 127 -18.05 3.53 -13.38
N GLU A 128 -19.06 3.78 -12.54
CA GLU A 128 -20.24 2.92 -12.56
C GLU A 128 -20.95 3.20 -13.88
N ASP A 129 -20.88 2.24 -14.79
CA ASP A 129 -21.53 2.31 -16.08
C ASP A 129 -23.01 1.91 -15.92
N PRO A 130 -23.99 2.79 -16.20
CA PRO A 130 -25.40 2.46 -16.14
C PRO A 130 -25.91 1.74 -17.39
N SER A 131 -25.05 1.30 -18.32
CA SER A 131 -25.48 0.48 -19.46
C SER A 131 -25.58 -1.00 -19.08
N HIS A 132 -26.64 -1.29 -18.34
CA HIS A 132 -27.17 -2.63 -18.16
C HIS A 132 -27.96 -3.01 -19.43
N GLU A 133 -27.32 -3.21 -20.58
CA GLU A 133 -27.92 -3.85 -21.76
C GLU A 133 -26.86 -4.10 -22.84
N LEU A 134 -26.73 -5.37 -23.26
CA LEU A 134 -25.91 -5.91 -24.37
C LEU A 134 -24.44 -6.29 -24.09
N ALA A 135 -24.25 -7.36 -23.31
CA ALA A 135 -23.28 -8.42 -23.64
C ALA A 135 -23.70 -9.73 -22.94
N GLU A 136 -24.79 -10.27 -23.47
CA GLU A 136 -25.27 -11.63 -23.25
C GLU A 136 -24.21 -12.62 -23.79
N THR A 137 -23.31 -13.09 -22.92
CA THR A 137 -22.56 -14.36 -23.07
C THR A 137 -21.87 -14.72 -21.75
N CYS A 138 -22.66 -14.92 -20.70
CA CYS A 138 -22.21 -15.75 -19.56
C CYS A 138 -23.43 -16.21 -18.73
N GLU A 139 -24.40 -16.82 -19.40
CA GLU A 139 -25.38 -17.68 -18.72
C GLU A 139 -24.85 -19.12 -18.76
N GLU A 140 -24.21 -19.54 -17.66
CA GLU A 140 -24.36 -20.89 -17.10
C GLU A 140 -23.65 -20.95 -15.74
N TYR A 141 -24.22 -20.32 -14.71
CA TYR A 141 -23.92 -20.66 -13.32
C TYR A 141 -25.08 -21.49 -12.76
N GLY A 142 -25.13 -22.72 -13.23
CA GLY A 142 -26.06 -23.74 -12.79
C GLY A 142 -25.37 -25.07 -12.47
N ASP A 143 -24.08 -25.11 -12.10
CA ASP A 143 -23.42 -26.37 -11.71
C ASP A 143 -22.16 -26.23 -10.83
N ASN A 144 -22.03 -25.16 -10.03
CA ASN A 144 -20.78 -24.92 -9.29
C ASN A 144 -20.63 -25.78 -8.00
N ASP A 145 -21.68 -26.49 -7.58
CA ASP A 145 -21.61 -27.37 -6.40
C ASP A 145 -20.98 -28.74 -6.75
N CYS A 146 -21.13 -29.21 -7.99
CA CYS A 146 -20.66 -30.53 -8.41
C CYS A 146 -19.15 -30.55 -8.69
N THR A 147 -18.63 -29.53 -9.38
CA THR A 147 -17.19 -29.35 -9.64
C THR A 147 -16.40 -29.19 -8.34
N SER A 148 -16.90 -28.37 -7.40
CA SER A 148 -16.26 -28.16 -6.10
C SER A 148 -16.18 -29.44 -5.26
N LYS A 149 -17.21 -30.28 -5.31
CA LYS A 149 -17.22 -31.59 -4.62
C LYS A 149 -16.22 -32.58 -5.24
N ALA A 150 -16.12 -32.61 -6.57
CA ALA A 150 -15.17 -33.48 -7.27
C ALA A 150 -13.71 -33.11 -6.97
N GLU A 151 -13.40 -31.81 -6.94
CA GLU A 151 -12.09 -31.29 -6.55
C GLU A 151 -11.76 -31.64 -5.09
N MET A 152 -12.68 -31.40 -4.15
CA MET A 152 -12.49 -31.78 -2.74
C MET A 152 -12.25 -33.29 -2.58
N GLN A 153 -12.95 -34.11 -3.35
CA GLN A 153 -12.78 -35.56 -3.31
C GLN A 153 -11.43 -36.00 -3.90
N ALA A 154 -10.94 -35.33 -4.94
CA ALA A 154 -9.61 -35.58 -5.49
C ALA A 154 -8.50 -35.20 -4.48
N GLU A 155 -8.59 -34.03 -3.86
CA GLU A 155 -7.66 -33.58 -2.82
C GLU A 155 -7.67 -34.50 -1.59
N TRP A 156 -8.84 -35.00 -1.21
CA TRP A 156 -8.99 -36.00 -0.15
C TRP A 156 -8.25 -37.30 -0.49
N VAL A 157 -8.44 -37.82 -1.71
CA VAL A 157 -7.76 -39.03 -2.18
C VAL A 157 -6.24 -38.85 -2.23
N LEU A 158 -5.76 -37.69 -2.68
CA LEU A 158 -4.33 -37.35 -2.67
C LEU A 158 -3.75 -37.34 -1.26
N THR A 159 -4.50 -36.80 -0.29
CA THR A 159 -4.11 -36.77 1.12
C THR A 159 -4.00 -38.18 1.69
N LEU A 160 -4.99 -39.03 1.43
CA LEU A 160 -4.98 -40.43 1.86
C LEU A 160 -3.81 -41.21 1.26
N HIS A 161 -3.56 -41.03 -0.04
CA HIS A 161 -2.42 -41.65 -0.70
C HIS A 161 -1.08 -41.17 -0.11
N ALA A 162 -0.95 -39.88 0.24
CA ALA A 162 0.24 -39.35 0.88
C ALA A 162 0.47 -39.90 2.30
N LEU A 163 -0.61 -40.26 3.00
CA LEU A 163 -0.57 -40.86 4.34
C LEU A 163 -0.46 -42.39 4.30
N ASP A 164 -0.50 -43.00 3.12
CA ASP A 164 -0.55 -44.46 2.92
C ASP A 164 -1.80 -45.09 3.60
N MET A 165 -2.94 -44.42 3.46
CA MET A 165 -4.23 -44.83 4.04
C MET A 165 -5.23 -45.23 2.95
N ASP A 166 -6.15 -46.13 3.31
CA ASP A 166 -7.21 -46.59 2.39
C ASP A 166 -8.28 -45.51 2.17
N THR A 167 -8.89 -45.50 0.97
CA THR A 167 -9.97 -44.58 0.58
C THR A 167 -11.22 -44.66 1.46
N SER A 168 -11.42 -45.77 2.18
CA SER A 168 -12.52 -45.95 3.15
C SER A 168 -12.19 -45.46 4.57
N SER A 169 -10.99 -44.95 4.81
CA SER A 169 -10.56 -44.47 6.13
C SER A 169 -11.45 -43.34 6.63
N LYS A 170 -11.82 -43.40 7.91
CA LYS A 170 -12.65 -42.35 8.51
C LYS A 170 -11.82 -41.09 8.74
N PHE A 171 -12.47 -39.94 8.62
CA PHE A 171 -11.83 -38.63 8.81
C PHE A 171 -11.06 -38.52 10.15
N THR A 172 -11.59 -39.10 11.24
CA THR A 172 -10.93 -39.11 12.55
C THR A 172 -9.59 -39.83 12.55
N ASP A 173 -9.52 -40.95 11.84
CA ASP A 173 -8.32 -41.80 11.77
C ASP A 173 -7.24 -41.06 10.97
N VAL A 174 -7.66 -40.46 9.85
CA VAL A 174 -6.81 -39.64 8.99
C VAL A 174 -6.25 -38.42 9.74
N LEU A 175 -7.10 -37.72 10.50
CA LEU A 175 -6.66 -36.61 11.34
C LEU A 175 -5.59 -37.07 12.35
N SER A 176 -5.84 -38.18 13.06
CA SER A 176 -4.88 -38.68 14.05
C SER A 176 -3.54 -39.09 13.44
N GLU A 177 -3.55 -39.66 12.22
CA GLU A 177 -2.32 -40.01 11.50
C GLU A 177 -1.57 -38.75 11.06
N VAL A 178 -2.27 -37.72 10.56
CA VAL A 178 -1.67 -36.42 10.24
C VAL A 178 -1.02 -35.80 11.48
N GLU A 179 -1.72 -35.76 12.62
CA GLU A 179 -1.18 -35.24 13.87
C GLU A 179 0.05 -36.02 14.34
N SER A 180 0.02 -37.35 14.25
CA SER A 180 1.15 -38.23 14.58
C SER A 180 2.38 -37.95 13.69
N ARG A 181 2.19 -37.86 12.37
CA ARG A 181 3.25 -37.54 11.40
C ARG A 181 3.82 -36.14 11.65
N LEU A 182 2.96 -35.15 11.88
CA LEU A 182 3.36 -33.78 12.20
C LEU A 182 4.19 -33.72 13.49
N ALA A 183 3.84 -34.51 14.51
CA ALA A 183 4.60 -34.59 15.75
C ALA A 183 6.00 -35.23 15.58
N GLN A 184 6.15 -36.12 14.59
CA GLN A 184 7.45 -36.74 14.27
C GLN A 184 8.38 -35.81 13.47
N ILE A 185 7.83 -34.81 12.78
CA ILE A 185 8.62 -33.80 12.08
C ILE A 185 9.26 -32.88 13.12
N GLN A 186 10.56 -33.08 13.38
CA GLN A 186 11.37 -32.15 14.17
C GLN A 186 11.56 -30.85 13.37
N CYS A 187 10.55 -29.99 13.35
CA CYS A 187 10.63 -28.72 12.65
C CYS A 187 11.24 -27.66 13.58
N ARG A 188 12.41 -27.16 13.19
CA ARG A 188 13.11 -26.05 13.86
C ARG A 188 12.21 -24.81 13.82
N SER A 189 11.65 -24.46 14.98
CA SER A 189 10.84 -23.25 15.25
C SER A 189 9.81 -22.93 14.16
N MET A 190 8.75 -23.72 14.07
CA MET A 190 7.53 -23.25 13.38
C MET A 190 6.90 -22.11 14.20
N THR A 191 6.64 -20.99 13.55
CA THR A 191 5.86 -19.84 14.06
C THR A 191 4.42 -20.23 14.33
N GLU A 192 3.73 -19.49 15.21
CA GLU A 192 2.36 -19.83 15.56
C GLU A 192 1.40 -19.65 14.37
N PRO A 193 0.27 -20.41 14.33
CA PRO A 193 -0.79 -20.18 13.36
C PRO A 193 -1.31 -18.74 13.45
N LEU A 194 -1.58 -18.11 12.31
CA LEU A 194 -2.11 -16.75 12.28
C LEU A 194 -3.51 -16.67 12.90
N LEU A 195 -4.30 -17.73 12.72
CA LEU A 195 -5.61 -17.90 13.35
C LEU A 195 -5.52 -19.02 14.39
N SER A 196 -5.47 -18.65 15.67
CA SER A 196 -5.41 -19.60 16.79
C SER A 196 -6.78 -19.94 17.38
N THR A 197 -7.82 -19.17 17.04
CA THR A 197 -9.18 -19.34 17.60
C THR A 197 -10.08 -20.20 16.72
N SER A 198 -10.83 -21.11 17.33
CA SER A 198 -11.91 -21.82 16.66
C SER A 198 -13.06 -20.86 16.31
N LEU A 199 -13.52 -20.89 15.06
CA LEU A 199 -14.62 -20.05 14.60
C LEU A 199 -15.98 -20.73 14.86
N SER A 200 -16.97 -19.94 15.27
CA SER A 200 -18.36 -20.40 15.35
C SER A 200 -18.99 -20.56 13.96
N SER A 201 -20.13 -21.26 13.87
CA SER A 201 -20.86 -21.44 12.61
C SER A 201 -21.17 -20.11 11.92
N ASP A 202 -21.63 -19.11 12.67
CA ASP A 202 -21.95 -17.79 12.11
C ASP A 202 -20.70 -17.04 11.64
N GLN A 203 -19.58 -17.19 12.36
CA GLN A 203 -18.30 -16.61 11.94
C GLN A 203 -17.79 -17.29 10.67
N TRP A 204 -17.93 -18.61 10.54
CA TRP A 204 -17.59 -19.34 9.32
C TRP A 204 -18.38 -18.87 8.11
N MET A 205 -19.67 -18.58 8.28
CA MET A 205 -20.50 -18.00 7.21
C MET A 205 -19.96 -16.64 6.77
N LYS A 206 -19.59 -15.78 7.72
CA LYS A 206 -18.98 -14.47 7.41
C LYS A 206 -17.63 -14.60 6.71
N VAL A 207 -16.77 -15.51 7.16
CA VAL A 207 -15.46 -15.75 6.54
C VAL A 207 -15.60 -16.25 5.11
N LYS A 208 -16.53 -17.18 4.86
CA LYS A 208 -16.83 -17.65 3.51
C LYS A 208 -17.30 -16.52 2.61
N GLU A 209 -18.16 -15.63 3.13
CA GLU A 209 -18.65 -14.48 2.37
C GLU A 209 -17.54 -13.47 2.05
N ILE A 210 -16.67 -13.16 3.02
CA ILE A 210 -15.49 -12.30 2.79
C ILE A 210 -14.59 -12.94 1.73
N ASN A 211 -14.28 -14.24 1.85
CA ASN A 211 -13.43 -14.94 0.89
C ASN A 211 -14.05 -14.90 -0.52
N ARG A 212 -15.38 -15.05 -0.64
CA ARG A 212 -16.09 -14.98 -1.92
C ARG A 212 -15.92 -13.60 -2.57
N ILE A 213 -16.13 -12.52 -1.81
CA ILE A 213 -15.98 -11.15 -2.30
C ILE A 213 -14.53 -10.87 -2.74
N LEU A 214 -13.56 -11.20 -1.89
CA LEU A 214 -12.15 -10.97 -2.17
C LEU A 214 -11.63 -11.81 -3.34
N SER A 215 -12.11 -13.05 -3.49
CA SER A 215 -11.74 -13.92 -4.61
C SER A 215 -12.20 -13.32 -5.95
N LYS A 216 -13.43 -12.80 -6.00
CA LYS A 216 -13.96 -12.12 -7.20
C LYS A 216 -13.17 -10.85 -7.53
N ASP A 217 -12.86 -10.04 -6.52
CA ASP A 217 -12.08 -8.82 -6.70
C ASP A 217 -10.65 -9.14 -7.16
N TYR A 218 -10.02 -10.16 -6.59
CA TYR A 218 -8.70 -10.64 -7.03
C TYR A 218 -8.72 -11.16 -8.47
N GLU A 219 -9.72 -11.94 -8.84
CA GLU A 219 -9.92 -12.43 -10.21
C GLU A 219 -10.05 -11.26 -11.20
N CYS A 220 -10.89 -10.27 -10.88
CA CYS A 220 -11.07 -9.07 -11.70
C CYS A 220 -9.74 -8.31 -11.88
N ARG A 221 -9.00 -8.06 -10.79
CA ARG A 221 -7.68 -7.39 -10.87
C ARG A 221 -6.68 -8.18 -11.70
N ARG A 222 -6.68 -9.51 -11.57
CA ARG A 222 -5.80 -10.39 -12.34
C ARG A 222 -6.14 -10.35 -13.84
N GLN A 223 -7.42 -10.46 -14.21
CA GLN A 223 -7.87 -10.31 -15.59
C GLN A 223 -7.50 -8.94 -16.15
N MET A 224 -7.66 -7.87 -15.37
CA MET A 224 -7.29 -6.50 -15.75
C MET A 224 -5.77 -6.39 -16.02
N MET A 225 -4.92 -6.96 -15.16
CA MET A 225 -3.47 -6.98 -15.38
C MET A 225 -3.08 -7.79 -16.62
N ILE A 226 -3.66 -8.97 -16.81
CA ILE A 226 -3.41 -9.82 -17.98
C ILE A 226 -3.81 -9.09 -19.25
N LYS A 227 -5.00 -8.46 -19.27
CA LYS A 227 -5.47 -7.72 -20.42
C LYS A 227 -4.61 -6.50 -20.71
N ARG A 228 -4.17 -5.76 -19.69
CA ARG A 228 -3.20 -4.67 -19.85
C ARG A 228 -1.89 -5.15 -20.45
N PHE A 229 -1.38 -6.29 -19.99
CA PHE A 229 -0.17 -6.87 -20.54
C PHE A 229 -0.36 -7.29 -22.00
N GLN A 230 -1.49 -7.95 -22.30
CA GLN A 230 -1.86 -8.31 -23.67
C GLN A 230 -1.91 -7.09 -24.60
N VAL A 231 -2.64 -6.03 -24.23
CA VAL A 231 -2.72 -4.81 -25.03
C VAL A 231 -1.36 -4.13 -25.18
N THR A 232 -0.50 -4.22 -24.15
CA THR A 232 0.88 -3.71 -24.23
C THR A 232 1.69 -4.51 -25.25
N LEU A 233 1.59 -5.84 -25.25
CA LEU A 233 2.24 -6.70 -26.24
C LEU A 233 1.72 -6.40 -27.66
N GLU A 234 0.40 -6.32 -27.82
CA GLU A 234 -0.25 -5.98 -29.08
C GLU A 234 0.24 -4.63 -29.60
N SER A 235 0.44 -3.62 -28.73
CA SER A 235 0.92 -2.30 -29.16
C SER A 235 2.29 -2.31 -29.85
N PHE A 236 3.16 -3.28 -29.53
CA PHE A 236 4.45 -3.44 -30.21
C PHE A 236 4.30 -4.00 -31.64
N GLU A 237 3.15 -4.59 -31.96
CA GLU A 237 2.84 -5.00 -33.33
C GLU A 237 2.39 -3.85 -34.23
N TRP A 238 2.12 -2.67 -33.67
CA TRP A 238 1.72 -1.49 -34.41
C TRP A 238 2.93 -0.61 -34.72
N GLY A 239 3.22 -0.41 -36.02
CA GLY A 239 4.28 0.48 -36.50
C GLY A 239 5.25 -0.18 -37.48
N GLU A 240 6.15 0.62 -38.05
CA GLU A 240 7.09 0.18 -39.10
C GLU A 240 8.11 -0.87 -38.59
N LYS A 241 8.38 -0.90 -37.29
CA LYS A 241 9.29 -1.85 -36.63
C LYS A 241 8.66 -3.20 -36.26
N LYS A 242 7.44 -3.48 -36.72
CA LYS A 242 6.72 -4.74 -36.44
C LYS A 242 7.57 -5.99 -36.70
N LYS A 243 8.34 -6.00 -37.80
CA LYS A 243 9.21 -7.14 -38.16
C LYS A 243 10.37 -7.38 -37.19
N GLU A 244 10.87 -6.32 -36.54
CA GLU A 244 11.94 -6.42 -35.54
C GLU A 244 11.40 -6.93 -34.20
N HIS A 245 10.16 -6.55 -33.85
CA HIS A 245 9.51 -6.97 -32.61
C HIS A 245 8.77 -8.30 -32.70
N SER A 246 8.40 -8.76 -33.90
CA SER A 246 7.59 -9.98 -34.08
C SER A 246 8.27 -11.25 -33.60
N GLU A 247 9.59 -11.36 -33.74
CA GLU A 247 10.35 -12.53 -33.24
C GLU A 247 10.37 -12.54 -31.71
N ALA A 248 10.56 -11.38 -31.08
CA ALA A 248 10.49 -11.24 -29.63
C ALA A 248 9.08 -11.50 -29.09
N LEU A 249 8.03 -11.01 -29.76
CA LEU A 249 6.64 -11.25 -29.37
C LEU A 249 6.24 -12.72 -29.53
N ALA A 250 6.72 -13.40 -30.59
CA ALA A 250 6.49 -14.83 -30.78
C ALA A 250 7.13 -15.71 -29.69
N SER A 251 8.15 -15.20 -29.00
CA SER A 251 8.77 -15.89 -27.85
C SER A 251 7.94 -15.79 -26.56
N VAL A 252 6.94 -14.90 -26.50
CA VAL A 252 6.11 -14.71 -25.32
C VAL A 252 5.10 -15.86 -25.22
N PRO A 253 5.02 -16.59 -24.09
CA PRO A 253 4.07 -17.69 -23.95
C PRO A 253 2.61 -17.20 -23.94
N PRO A 254 1.65 -18.06 -24.34
CA PRO A 254 0.23 -17.71 -24.31
C PRO A 254 -0.24 -17.29 -22.91
N LEU A 255 -0.83 -16.10 -22.83
CA LEU A 255 -1.33 -15.52 -21.58
C LEU A 255 -2.58 -16.23 -21.05
N THR A 256 -3.20 -17.10 -21.83
CA THR A 256 -4.35 -17.92 -21.41
C THR A 256 -4.01 -18.84 -20.23
N SER A 257 -2.78 -19.34 -20.14
CA SER A 257 -2.28 -20.09 -18.98
C SER A 257 -2.23 -19.25 -17.69
N LEU A 258 -2.18 -17.92 -17.84
CA LEU A 258 -2.30 -17.00 -16.70
C LEU A 258 -3.74 -16.64 -16.42
N ALA A 259 -4.74 -17.19 -17.12
CA ALA A 259 -6.16 -16.94 -16.83
C ALA A 259 -6.77 -17.98 -15.88
N ASP A 260 -6.06 -19.07 -15.57
CA ASP A 260 -6.52 -20.16 -14.69
C ASP A 260 -7.03 -19.66 -13.33
N SER A 261 -7.88 -20.45 -12.68
CA SER A 261 -8.46 -20.13 -11.37
C SER A 261 -7.38 -19.75 -10.34
N PRO A 262 -7.70 -18.84 -9.39
CA PRO A 262 -6.74 -18.41 -8.40
C PRO A 262 -6.25 -19.59 -7.57
N ARG A 263 -4.93 -19.73 -7.43
CA ARG A 263 -4.30 -20.78 -6.60
C ARG A 263 -4.45 -20.57 -5.09
N VAL A 264 -5.08 -19.47 -4.69
CA VAL A 264 -5.27 -19.11 -3.29
C VAL A 264 -6.65 -19.60 -2.85
N SER A 265 -6.66 -20.63 -2.00
CA SER A 265 -7.88 -21.19 -1.42
C SER A 265 -8.09 -20.71 0.03
N LEU A 266 -9.32 -20.83 0.53
CA LEU A 266 -9.62 -20.55 1.93
C LEU A 266 -8.82 -21.44 2.88
N SER A 267 -8.60 -22.71 2.52
CA SER A 267 -7.78 -23.63 3.31
C SER A 267 -6.33 -23.15 3.41
N LEU A 268 -5.75 -22.62 2.33
CA LEU A 268 -4.41 -22.06 2.34
C LEU A 268 -4.30 -20.83 3.24
N LEU A 269 -5.33 -19.97 3.23
CA LEU A 269 -5.40 -18.80 4.10
C LEU A 269 -5.48 -19.18 5.58
N LEU A 270 -6.23 -20.22 5.92
CA LEU A 270 -6.35 -20.71 7.29
C LEU A 270 -5.09 -21.41 7.79
N ALA A 271 -4.34 -22.02 6.88
CA ALA A 271 -3.04 -22.63 7.18
C ALA A 271 -1.91 -21.58 7.34
N ALA A 272 -2.19 -20.30 7.09
CA ALA A 272 -1.20 -19.23 7.20
C ALA A 272 -0.70 -19.09 8.65
N ARG A 273 0.59 -18.82 8.78
CA ARG A 273 1.28 -18.60 10.06
C ARG A 273 1.67 -17.14 10.22
N GLU A 274 2.04 -16.74 11.44
CA GLU A 274 2.37 -15.35 11.76
C GLU A 274 3.48 -14.76 10.86
N ASP A 275 4.50 -15.53 10.52
CA ASP A 275 5.59 -15.12 9.63
C ASP A 275 5.14 -14.83 8.19
N GLN A 276 4.02 -15.41 7.76
CA GLN A 276 3.45 -15.18 6.44
C GLN A 276 2.51 -13.97 6.39
N SER A 277 2.09 -13.46 7.56
CA SER A 277 1.19 -12.30 7.65
C SER A 277 1.88 -10.96 7.36
N PHE A 278 3.22 -10.95 7.36
CA PHE A 278 3.98 -9.73 7.10
C PHE A 278 3.94 -9.37 5.61
N ILE A 279 3.07 -8.42 5.27
CA ILE A 279 3.14 -7.71 3.99
C ILE A 279 4.43 -6.89 4.01
N GLN A 280 5.52 -7.48 3.53
CA GLN A 280 6.74 -6.73 3.34
C GLN A 280 6.45 -5.63 2.32
N PRO A 281 6.81 -4.37 2.60
CA PRO A 281 6.68 -3.33 1.61
C PRO A 281 7.45 -3.79 0.37
N ILE A 282 6.78 -3.80 -0.77
CA ILE A 282 7.40 -4.08 -2.07
C ILE A 282 8.34 -2.92 -2.36
N LYS A 283 9.51 -2.94 -1.74
CA LYS A 283 10.58 -2.01 -2.01
C LYS A 283 11.16 -2.45 -3.33
N ALA A 284 11.01 -1.63 -4.36
CA ALA A 284 11.80 -1.80 -5.58
C ALA A 284 13.26 -1.95 -5.14
N GLY A 285 13.86 -3.12 -5.40
CA GLY A 285 15.25 -3.38 -5.06
C GLY A 285 16.16 -2.31 -5.69
N ARG A 286 17.42 -2.21 -5.23
CA ARG A 286 18.42 -1.31 -5.84
C ARG A 286 18.61 -1.66 -7.33
N SER A 287 17.82 -1.01 -8.18
CA SER A 287 17.75 -1.16 -9.65
C SER A 287 17.72 -2.61 -10.15
N THR A 288 16.56 -3.11 -10.54
CA THR A 288 16.47 -4.27 -11.45
C THR A 288 17.16 -3.95 -12.77
N GLN A 289 17.57 -4.97 -13.54
CA GLN A 289 18.16 -4.77 -14.88
C GLN A 289 17.27 -3.92 -15.78
N VAL A 290 15.94 -3.99 -15.60
CA VAL A 290 14.96 -3.16 -16.30
C VAL A 290 15.19 -1.67 -16.02
N TYR A 291 15.42 -1.27 -14.76
CA TYR A 291 15.71 0.12 -14.40
C TYR A 291 17.12 0.59 -14.79
N LYS A 292 18.01 -0.32 -15.19
CA LYS A 292 19.36 0.01 -15.69
C LYS A 292 19.41 0.16 -17.20
N MET A 293 18.35 -0.22 -17.91
CA MET A 293 18.28 -0.05 -19.35
C MET A 293 18.12 1.44 -19.66
N LEU A 294 19.12 2.01 -20.31
CA LEU A 294 19.05 3.38 -20.79
C LEU A 294 17.93 3.45 -21.85
N MET A 295 16.80 4.07 -21.49
CA MET A 295 15.77 4.36 -22.49
C MET A 295 16.38 5.31 -23.52
N GLY A 296 16.28 4.94 -24.81
CA GLY A 296 16.75 5.77 -25.91
C GLY A 296 15.96 7.08 -26.03
N ASN A 297 16.10 7.78 -27.15
CA ASN A 297 15.35 9.02 -27.40
C ASN A 297 13.83 8.74 -27.34
N VAL A 298 13.18 9.13 -26.24
CA VAL A 298 11.74 9.04 -26.05
C VAL A 298 11.10 10.21 -26.81
N PRO A 299 10.29 9.96 -27.85
CA PRO A 299 9.56 11.03 -28.53
C PRO A 299 8.62 11.73 -27.54
N ASP A 300 8.54 13.05 -27.61
CA ASP A 300 7.66 13.83 -26.72
C ASP A 300 6.20 13.45 -26.97
N ARG A 301 5.51 12.90 -25.96
CA ARG A 301 4.15 12.32 -26.06
C ARG A 301 3.06 13.25 -25.53
N GLY A 302 3.34 14.53 -25.30
CA GLY A 302 2.31 15.50 -24.94
C GLY A 302 2.87 16.79 -24.36
N GLY A 303 2.20 17.90 -24.66
CA GLY A 303 2.62 19.24 -24.26
C GLY A 303 2.83 19.34 -22.76
N ARG A 304 4.00 19.86 -22.36
CA ARG A 304 4.32 20.02 -20.95
C ARG A 304 3.26 20.94 -20.32
N PRO A 305 2.90 20.77 -19.03
CA PRO A 305 1.89 21.60 -18.37
C PRO A 305 2.13 23.13 -18.44
N GLY A 306 3.35 23.57 -18.76
CA GLY A 306 3.68 24.99 -19.00
C GLY A 306 3.81 25.40 -20.48
N GLU A 307 3.65 24.49 -21.43
CA GLU A 307 3.72 24.74 -22.88
C GLU A 307 2.33 24.93 -23.51
N ILE A 308 1.27 24.50 -22.82
CA ILE A 308 -0.10 24.78 -23.22
C ILE A 308 -0.45 26.16 -22.67
N GLU A 309 -0.47 27.17 -23.55
CA GLU A 309 -0.93 28.50 -23.21
C GLU A 309 -2.41 28.40 -22.79
N PRO A 310 -2.78 28.79 -21.55
CA PRO A 310 -4.16 28.68 -21.10
C PRO A 310 -5.06 29.52 -22.02
N PRO A 311 -6.21 29.00 -22.47
CA PRO A 311 -7.11 29.74 -23.34
C PRO A 311 -7.49 31.06 -22.64
N MET A 312 -7.23 32.17 -23.32
CA MET A 312 -7.43 33.51 -22.78
C MET A 312 -8.91 33.69 -22.37
N PRO A 313 -9.21 34.08 -21.12
CA PRO A 313 -10.59 34.32 -20.70
C PRO A 313 -11.21 35.42 -21.56
N ALA A 314 -12.33 35.14 -22.22
CA ALA A 314 -13.11 36.18 -22.88
C ALA A 314 -13.81 37.01 -21.79
N TRP A 315 -13.37 38.25 -21.59
CA TRP A 315 -14.13 39.20 -20.81
C TRP A 315 -15.27 39.73 -21.67
N ASP A 316 -16.49 39.30 -21.39
CA ASP A 316 -17.68 39.96 -21.95
C ASP A 316 -17.65 41.43 -21.56
N HIS A 317 -17.74 42.30 -22.55
CA HIS A 317 -17.76 43.74 -22.35
C HIS A 317 -18.97 44.11 -21.48
N GLN A 318 -18.72 44.38 -20.19
CA GLN A 318 -19.66 45.16 -19.39
C GLN A 318 -19.97 46.44 -20.15
N ARG A 319 -21.24 46.63 -20.50
CA ARG A 319 -21.73 47.83 -21.20
C ARG A 319 -21.47 49.05 -20.32
N ALA A 320 -20.33 49.72 -20.52
CA ALA A 320 -20.05 51.00 -19.90
C ALA A 320 -20.79 52.11 -20.67
N LYS A 321 -22.02 52.41 -20.23
CA LYS A 321 -22.54 53.79 -20.34
C LYS A 321 -21.67 54.65 -19.42
N GLY A 322 -20.80 55.48 -19.98
CA GLY A 322 -20.00 56.43 -19.19
C GLY A 322 -19.11 57.32 -20.06
N ASN A 323 -19.19 58.62 -19.83
CA ASN A 323 -18.80 59.69 -20.73
C ASN A 323 -17.29 59.84 -21.02
N ARG A 324 -17.06 60.51 -22.17
CA ARG A 324 -15.85 61.18 -22.65
C ARG A 324 -15.03 61.87 -21.55
N PHE A 325 -13.70 61.72 -21.64
CA PHE A 325 -12.65 62.75 -21.64
C PHE A 325 -11.40 62.26 -20.88
N GLY A 326 -10.21 62.33 -21.49
CA GLY A 326 -8.95 62.28 -20.75
C GLY A 326 -7.73 61.73 -21.49
N ARG A 327 -6.93 62.64 -22.04
CA ARG A 327 -5.57 62.52 -22.60
C ARG A 327 -4.64 61.43 -21.99
N GLY A 328 -4.09 60.61 -22.89
CA GLY A 328 -2.66 60.38 -23.16
C GLY A 328 -1.64 60.20 -22.02
N SER A 329 -0.91 59.07 -22.05
CA SER A 329 0.56 59.05 -21.96
C SER A 329 1.08 57.68 -22.38
N GLY A 330 2.03 57.68 -23.32
CA GLY A 330 2.67 56.48 -23.85
C GLY A 330 3.70 55.91 -22.88
N HIS A 331 3.76 54.58 -22.82
CA HIS A 331 4.92 53.86 -22.31
C HIS A 331 5.36 52.82 -23.33
N GLN A 332 6.52 53.08 -23.92
CA GLN A 332 7.21 52.21 -24.85
C GLN A 332 7.57 50.87 -24.18
N ARG A 333 7.03 49.77 -24.70
CA ARG A 333 7.53 48.42 -24.44
C ARG A 333 8.93 48.27 -25.04
N ARG A 334 9.95 48.10 -24.18
CA ARG A 334 11.26 47.59 -24.59
C ARG A 334 11.11 46.12 -25.00
N LYS A 335 11.25 45.83 -26.29
CA LYS A 335 11.48 44.47 -26.82
C LYS A 335 12.89 44.03 -26.43
N PHE A 336 13.02 42.96 -25.65
CA PHE A 336 14.27 42.21 -25.56
C PHE A 336 14.36 41.27 -26.77
N SER A 337 15.47 41.37 -27.50
CA SER A 337 15.74 40.61 -28.72
C SER A 337 16.29 39.22 -28.41
N ASP A 338 15.72 38.20 -29.04
CA ASP A 338 16.24 36.83 -29.10
C ASP A 338 17.65 36.77 -29.69
N LYS A 339 18.63 36.33 -28.89
CA LYS A 339 19.96 35.96 -29.38
C LYS A 339 19.99 34.47 -29.73
N LYS A 340 19.78 34.21 -31.02
CA LYS A 340 20.04 32.94 -31.72
C LYS A 340 21.50 32.52 -31.53
N LYS A 341 21.76 31.46 -30.75
CA LYS A 341 23.10 30.88 -30.58
C LYS A 341 23.45 30.07 -31.83
N LYS A 342 24.40 30.59 -32.62
CA LYS A 342 24.93 30.00 -33.84
C LYS A 342 25.87 28.85 -33.44
N GLY A 343 25.49 27.61 -33.76
CA GLY A 343 26.36 26.44 -33.64
C GLY A 343 27.53 26.55 -34.61
N LYS A 344 28.75 26.38 -34.08
CA LYS A 344 30.01 26.36 -34.82
C LYS A 344 30.30 24.89 -35.16
N LYS A 345 30.50 24.61 -36.45
CA LYS A 345 31.12 23.38 -36.94
C LYS A 345 32.59 23.37 -36.51
N GLU A 346 33.05 22.22 -36.03
CA GLU A 346 34.33 21.60 -36.38
C GLU A 346 34.17 20.09 -36.21
#